data_AF-A0A1Y3X4X0-F1
#
_entry.id   AF-A0A1Y3X4X0-F1
#
_cell.length_a   1.000
_cell.length_b   1.000
_cell.length_c   1.000
_cell.angle_alpha   90.00
_cell.angle_beta   90.00
_cell.angle_gamma   90.00
#
_symmetry.space_group_name_H-M   'P 1'
#
loop_
_entity.id
_entity.type
_entity.pdbx_description
1 polymer ?
#
loop_
_entity_poly.entity_id
_entity_poly.type
_entity_poly.pdbx_seq_one_letter_code
_entity_poly.pdbx_strand_id
1 'polypeptide(L)'
;MKRLILLISLLAGPVFSACSGNASAPVTPPEEMPSDTDTDDEPPFYGGELRADGNSAGTYDLILRNGFNYEAPDQSGAHAEAPFQHVQQSYSEELGEYVFDFYIHVENDDDRGKPNVTDRQRNEIKTDAKSPESMVAQKGEEMIFRWKFRLPEGMQTTKNFCHVHQIKGIDNAQETADIDYPLITFTPRTLSNGSRQLQVIYVGPSADKTGNIYLAKVPLSDFLGQWVEVEERVVCDVEGSYQLLVKRVSDGRTLISVSEHTRNMWREGSTGIRPKWGIYRSIGANGSLKPELRDEIVQFADFSVEKVVR
;
A
#
# COMPACT_ATOMS: atom_id res chain seq x y z
N MET A 1 -36.91 37.91 35.25
CA MET A 1 -36.17 39.17 35.02
C MET A 1 -35.47 38.99 33.66
N LYS A 2 -35.67 39.72 32.54
CA LYS A 2 -36.20 41.09 32.25
C LYS A 2 -35.42 42.16 33.04
N ARG A 3 -34.74 43.20 32.50
CA ARG A 3 -34.60 43.90 31.18
C ARG A 3 -33.13 44.44 31.04
N LEU A 4 -32.59 45.07 29.97
CA LEU A 4 -32.78 45.15 28.49
C LEU A 4 -31.61 45.99 27.87
N ILE A 5 -31.55 46.17 26.54
CA ILE A 5 -30.48 46.78 25.70
C ILE A 5 -30.53 48.34 25.59
N LEU A 6 -29.35 49.01 25.52
CA LEU A 6 -29.04 50.28 24.78
C LEU A 6 -27.49 50.48 24.74
N LEU A 7 -26.72 51.09 23.81
CA LEU A 7 -26.80 51.89 22.54
C LEU A 7 -26.53 53.43 22.56
N ILE A 8 -25.62 53.89 21.67
CA ILE A 8 -25.43 55.27 21.11
C ILE A 8 -24.82 56.31 22.13
N SER A 9 -24.01 57.35 21.84
CA SER A 9 -23.39 58.08 20.68
C SER A 9 -21.99 58.63 21.11
N LEU A 10 -20.98 59.06 20.33
CA LEU A 10 -20.76 59.72 19.01
C LEU A 10 -20.50 61.27 19.06
N LEU A 11 -19.40 61.72 18.40
CA LEU A 11 -19.00 63.10 17.95
C LEU A 11 -18.46 64.19 18.91
N ALA A 12 -17.26 64.75 18.58
CA ALA A 12 -16.99 66.20 18.40
C ALA A 12 -15.57 66.49 17.80
N GLY A 13 -15.45 67.50 16.91
CA GLY A 13 -14.18 68.15 16.44
C GLY A 13 -14.00 69.56 17.07
N PRO A 14 -13.13 70.52 16.59
CA PRO A 14 -12.56 70.78 15.23
C PRO A 14 -11.00 70.77 15.17
N VAL A 15 -10.21 70.86 14.07
CA VAL A 15 -10.18 71.55 12.74
C VAL A 15 -9.51 72.96 12.70
N PHE A 16 -8.29 73.04 12.12
CA PHE A 16 -7.64 74.11 11.31
C PHE A 16 -6.40 73.46 10.61
N SER A 17 -6.12 73.53 9.29
CA SER A 17 -5.74 74.63 8.36
C SER A 17 -4.36 75.29 8.63
N ALA A 18 -3.44 75.49 7.67
CA ALA A 18 -3.45 75.17 6.22
C ALA A 18 -2.06 75.20 5.51
N CYS A 19 -1.94 74.45 4.39
CA CYS A 19 -1.22 74.67 3.11
C CYS A 19 0.28 75.10 2.95
N SER A 20 0.92 74.41 1.98
CA SER A 20 2.00 74.83 1.02
C SER A 20 3.45 75.04 1.52
N GLY A 21 4.50 74.73 0.73
CA GLY A 21 4.55 74.10 -0.61
C GLY A 21 5.97 73.89 -1.20
N ASN A 22 6.07 73.04 -2.24
CA ASN A 22 7.17 72.70 -3.18
C ASN A 22 8.64 73.10 -2.89
N ALA A 23 9.53 72.09 -2.92
CA ALA A 23 10.66 71.99 -3.86
C ALA A 23 11.16 70.53 -3.97
N SER A 24 11.61 70.10 -5.15
CA SER A 24 11.98 68.69 -5.43
C SER A 24 13.49 68.46 -5.48
N ALA A 25 13.94 67.30 -4.99
CA ALA A 25 15.25 66.72 -5.27
C ALA A 25 15.06 65.24 -5.69
N PRO A 26 15.90 64.69 -6.59
CA PRO A 26 15.71 63.33 -7.10
C PRO A 26 16.08 62.28 -6.04
N VAL A 27 15.13 61.43 -5.68
CA VAL A 27 15.35 60.23 -4.86
C VAL A 27 15.30 59.03 -5.80
N THR A 28 16.38 58.24 -5.80
CA THR A 28 16.46 56.97 -6.53
C THR A 28 15.34 56.02 -6.09
N PRO A 29 14.69 55.27 -6.99
CA PRO A 29 13.75 54.23 -6.57
C PRO A 29 14.45 53.23 -5.63
N PRO A 30 13.86 52.84 -4.49
CA PRO A 30 14.31 51.65 -3.78
C PRO A 30 14.07 50.43 -4.68
N GLU A 31 14.98 49.45 -4.63
CA GLU A 31 14.74 48.16 -5.29
C GLU A 31 13.48 47.50 -4.71
N GLU A 32 12.61 47.00 -5.58
CA GLU A 32 11.49 46.17 -5.18
C GLU A 32 12.05 44.85 -4.63
N MET A 33 11.98 44.67 -3.31
CA MET A 33 12.14 43.33 -2.74
C MET A 33 10.99 42.46 -3.26
N PRO A 34 11.24 41.23 -3.73
CA PRO A 34 10.16 40.34 -4.17
C PRO A 34 9.21 40.09 -2.99
N SER A 35 7.91 40.12 -3.29
CA SER A 35 6.87 39.81 -2.32
C SER A 35 6.86 38.31 -2.03
N ASP A 36 7.49 37.93 -0.91
CA ASP A 36 7.54 36.55 -0.41
C ASP A 36 6.18 36.14 0.16
N THR A 37 5.23 35.84 -0.73
CA THR A 37 3.83 35.50 -0.41
C THR A 37 3.26 34.40 -1.31
N ASP A 38 4.02 33.33 -1.57
CA ASP A 38 3.47 32.04 -1.99
C ASP A 38 3.56 31.07 -0.79
N THR A 39 2.51 31.08 0.04
CA THR A 39 2.35 30.09 1.12
C THR A 39 1.75 28.80 0.56
N ASP A 40 2.50 28.14 -0.33
CA ASP A 40 2.19 26.80 -0.82
C ASP A 40 2.55 25.75 0.25
N ASP A 41 1.79 25.74 1.34
CA ASP A 41 1.70 24.61 2.29
C ASP A 41 0.92 23.42 1.66
N GLU A 42 1.08 23.19 0.35
CA GLU A 42 0.77 21.90 -0.27
C GLU A 42 1.80 20.88 0.25
N PRO A 43 1.40 19.79 0.93
CA PRO A 43 2.35 18.79 1.39
C PRO A 43 3.04 18.16 0.17
N PRO A 44 4.39 18.05 0.15
CA PRO A 44 5.11 17.58 -1.03
C PRO A 44 4.58 16.21 -1.47
N PHE A 45 4.17 16.13 -2.73
CA PHE A 45 3.54 14.95 -3.32
C PHE A 45 4.56 13.81 -3.44
N TYR A 46 4.68 13.00 -2.39
CA TYR A 46 5.42 11.73 -2.38
C TYR A 46 4.64 10.67 -3.17
N GLY A 47 4.47 10.93 -4.47
CA GLY A 47 3.67 10.10 -5.36
C GLY A 47 4.23 8.69 -5.50
N GLY A 48 3.41 7.69 -5.17
CA GLY A 48 3.71 6.28 -5.44
C GLY A 48 4.75 5.63 -4.52
N GLU A 49 5.60 6.37 -3.82
CA GLU A 49 6.64 5.81 -2.93
C GLU A 49 6.22 5.75 -1.46
N LEU A 50 6.60 4.67 -0.78
CA LEU A 50 6.46 4.50 0.67
C LEU A 50 7.70 3.79 1.24
N ARG A 51 8.42 4.52 2.10
CA ARG A 51 9.63 4.10 2.82
C ARG A 51 9.42 4.29 4.32
N ALA A 52 10.01 3.42 5.12
CA ALA A 52 9.95 3.51 6.58
C ALA A 52 10.91 4.60 7.09
N ASP A 53 10.51 5.33 8.13
CA ASP A 53 11.20 6.50 8.70
C ASP A 53 11.72 6.26 10.13
N GLY A 54 11.53 5.06 10.67
CA GLY A 54 11.85 4.66 12.04
C GLY A 54 10.77 5.01 13.06
N ASN A 55 9.72 5.73 12.68
CA ASN A 55 8.64 6.13 13.58
C ASN A 55 7.51 5.08 13.58
N SER A 56 7.72 3.96 14.29
CA SER A 56 6.70 2.92 14.44
C SER A 56 5.33 3.47 14.84
N ALA A 57 5.25 4.43 15.77
CA ALA A 57 3.98 5.01 16.22
C ALA A 57 3.24 5.84 15.13
N GLY A 58 3.95 6.36 14.13
CA GLY A 58 3.38 7.12 13.00
C GLY A 58 3.12 6.29 11.75
N THR A 59 3.27 4.96 11.80
CA THR A 59 3.30 4.10 10.59
C THR A 59 2.03 4.18 9.75
N TYR A 60 0.84 4.27 10.35
CA TYR A 60 -0.41 4.39 9.58
C TYR A 60 -0.60 5.79 9.00
N ASP A 61 -0.18 6.85 9.68
CA ASP A 61 -0.19 8.21 9.12
C ASP A 61 0.79 8.33 7.95
N LEU A 62 1.95 7.65 8.04
CA LEU A 62 2.94 7.50 6.97
C LEU A 62 2.38 6.74 5.75
N ILE A 63 1.68 5.62 5.97
CA ILE A 63 0.99 4.87 4.90
C ILE A 63 -0.07 5.75 4.21
N LEU A 64 -0.91 6.43 4.99
CA LEU A 64 -2.02 7.23 4.46
C LEU A 64 -1.54 8.50 3.74
N ARG A 65 -0.57 9.24 4.29
CA ARG A 65 -0.06 10.49 3.69
C ARG A 65 0.72 10.27 2.39
N ASN A 66 1.23 9.05 2.18
CA ASN A 66 1.87 8.62 0.93
C ASN A 66 0.88 7.96 -0.06
N GLY A 67 -0.44 8.09 0.18
CA GLY A 67 -1.48 7.64 -0.76
C GLY A 67 -1.80 6.14 -0.72
N PHE A 68 -1.20 5.38 0.20
CA PHE A 68 -1.55 3.97 0.44
C PHE A 68 -2.69 3.85 1.46
N ASN A 69 -3.25 2.66 1.58
CA ASN A 69 -4.28 2.32 2.57
C ASN A 69 -3.99 0.92 3.13
N TYR A 70 -4.59 0.56 4.27
CA TYR A 70 -4.28 -0.68 5.00
C TYR A 70 -5.53 -1.51 5.35
N GLU A 71 -5.27 -2.76 5.74
CA GLU A 71 -6.22 -3.81 6.09
C GLU A 71 -5.59 -4.71 7.17
N ALA A 72 -5.56 -4.22 8.41
CA ALA A 72 -4.95 -4.87 9.58
C ALA A 72 -5.99 -5.20 10.68
N PRO A 73 -5.71 -6.16 11.60
CA PRO A 73 -6.62 -6.59 12.66
C PRO A 73 -6.36 -5.91 14.02
N ASP A 74 -5.94 -4.64 14.01
CA ASP A 74 -5.37 -3.93 15.18
C ASP A 74 -6.27 -3.80 16.41
N GLN A 75 -7.58 -3.94 16.20
CA GLN A 75 -8.64 -3.75 17.19
C GLN A 75 -9.69 -4.89 17.12
N SER A 76 -9.33 -6.03 16.53
CA SER A 76 -10.21 -7.18 16.31
C SER A 76 -9.64 -8.49 16.88
N GLY A 77 -10.41 -9.57 16.84
CA GLY A 77 -10.06 -10.80 17.55
C GLY A 77 -9.77 -10.54 19.04
N ALA A 78 -8.60 -10.95 19.52
CA ALA A 78 -8.16 -10.66 20.89
C ALA A 78 -7.74 -9.19 21.12
N HIS A 79 -7.46 -8.43 20.06
CA HIS A 79 -6.98 -7.05 20.13
C HIS A 79 -8.08 -6.00 20.37
N ALA A 80 -9.35 -6.42 20.45
CA ALA A 80 -10.44 -5.55 20.88
C ALA A 80 -10.29 -5.07 22.35
N GLU A 81 -9.75 -5.91 23.23
CA GLU A 81 -9.48 -5.57 24.65
C GLU A 81 -8.07 -4.98 24.85
N ALA A 82 -7.13 -5.31 23.96
CA ALA A 82 -5.73 -4.88 24.01
C ALA A 82 -5.19 -4.61 22.58
N PRO A 83 -5.40 -3.38 22.05
CA PRO A 83 -5.00 -3.04 20.69
C PRO A 83 -3.51 -3.25 20.43
N PHE A 84 -3.19 -3.76 19.24
CA PHE A 84 -1.83 -4.01 18.78
C PHE A 84 -1.67 -3.49 17.37
N GLN A 85 -0.55 -2.82 17.08
CA GLN A 85 -0.30 -2.28 15.75
C GLN A 85 0.42 -3.32 14.89
N HIS A 86 -0.25 -3.89 13.88
CA HIS A 86 0.28 -5.02 13.12
C HIS A 86 1.25 -4.63 12.00
N VAL A 87 1.29 -3.36 11.59
CA VAL A 87 2.39 -2.82 10.78
C VAL A 87 3.24 -1.90 11.65
N GLN A 88 4.48 -2.29 11.94
CA GLN A 88 5.45 -1.50 12.71
C GLN A 88 6.70 -1.25 11.86
N GLN A 89 7.74 -0.67 12.45
CA GLN A 89 9.03 -0.44 11.78
C GLN A 89 10.21 -0.94 12.63
N SER A 90 11.21 -1.50 11.97
CA SER A 90 12.52 -1.84 12.55
C SER A 90 13.66 -1.46 11.61
N TYR A 91 14.89 -1.43 12.12
CA TYR A 91 16.07 -1.13 11.32
C TYR A 91 16.68 -2.43 10.76
N SER A 92 16.95 -2.48 9.45
CA SER A 92 17.54 -3.65 8.81
C SER A 92 19.01 -3.43 8.48
N GLU A 93 19.90 -3.99 9.29
CA GLU A 93 21.36 -3.94 9.11
C GLU A 93 21.83 -4.47 7.74
N GLU A 94 21.06 -5.35 7.09
CA GLU A 94 21.36 -5.89 5.75
C GLU A 94 21.07 -4.88 4.62
N LEU A 95 20.14 -3.94 4.82
CA LEU A 95 19.78 -2.91 3.85
C LEU A 95 20.32 -1.51 4.20
N GLY A 96 20.65 -1.25 5.47
CA GLY A 96 21.09 0.06 5.97
C GLY A 96 19.96 1.08 6.14
N GLU A 97 18.72 0.62 6.23
CA GLU A 97 17.51 1.46 6.26
C GLU A 97 16.45 0.90 7.22
N TYR A 98 15.46 1.71 7.56
CA TYR A 98 14.26 1.23 8.25
C TYR A 98 13.35 0.46 7.29
N VAL A 99 12.64 -0.53 7.82
CA VAL A 99 11.74 -1.44 7.06
C VAL A 99 10.42 -1.60 7.81
N PHE A 100 9.37 -1.97 7.09
CA PHE A 100 8.05 -2.26 7.66
C PHE A 100 7.94 -3.73 8.07
N ASP A 101 7.50 -3.97 9.30
CA ASP A 101 7.27 -5.30 9.86
C ASP A 101 5.77 -5.60 9.92
N PHE A 102 5.32 -6.57 9.11
CA PHE A 102 3.93 -7.04 9.07
C PHE A 102 3.78 -8.27 9.96
N TYR A 103 3.32 -8.03 11.19
CA TYR A 103 3.00 -9.07 12.17
C TYR A 103 1.72 -9.81 11.79
N ILE A 104 1.67 -11.12 12.05
CA ILE A 104 0.41 -11.87 12.09
C ILE A 104 0.48 -13.02 13.12
N HIS A 105 -0.36 -12.95 14.15
CA HIS A 105 -0.42 -13.97 15.22
C HIS A 105 -1.42 -15.07 14.86
N VAL A 106 -1.09 -16.34 15.11
CA VAL A 106 -1.96 -17.48 14.80
C VAL A 106 -3.22 -17.49 15.65
N GLU A 107 -3.10 -17.16 16.94
CA GLU A 107 -4.24 -17.31 17.84
C GLU A 107 -5.15 -16.08 17.90
N ASN A 108 -4.58 -14.88 17.84
CA ASN A 108 -5.29 -13.62 18.14
C ASN A 108 -6.01 -12.98 16.94
N ASP A 109 -5.44 -13.12 15.73
CA ASP A 109 -5.81 -12.28 14.57
C ASP A 109 -6.93 -12.91 13.73
N ASP A 110 -7.66 -12.07 12.98
CA ASP A 110 -8.77 -12.45 12.10
C ASP A 110 -8.68 -11.81 10.70
N ASP A 111 -9.72 -11.96 9.86
CA ASP A 111 -9.85 -11.18 8.61
C ASP A 111 -10.34 -9.75 8.93
N ARG A 112 -9.51 -8.99 9.66
CA ARG A 112 -9.68 -7.57 9.99
C ARG A 112 -11.07 -7.19 10.51
N GLY A 113 -11.50 -7.85 11.58
CA GLY A 113 -12.75 -7.58 12.29
C GLY A 113 -14.02 -8.07 11.58
N LYS A 114 -13.91 -9.06 10.69
CA LYS A 114 -15.06 -9.73 10.08
C LYS A 114 -15.48 -10.98 10.87
N PRO A 115 -16.50 -10.90 11.77
CA PRO A 115 -16.86 -12.03 12.64
C PRO A 115 -17.35 -13.28 11.89
N ASN A 116 -17.83 -13.11 10.65
CA ASN A 116 -18.31 -14.22 9.81
C ASN A 116 -17.21 -14.86 8.95
N VAL A 117 -15.94 -14.47 9.10
CA VAL A 117 -14.81 -14.97 8.30
C VAL A 117 -13.79 -15.63 9.23
N THR A 118 -13.98 -16.93 9.48
CA THR A 118 -13.26 -17.72 10.51
C THR A 118 -12.15 -18.62 9.94
N ASP A 119 -11.83 -18.51 8.64
CA ASP A 119 -10.96 -19.44 7.91
C ASP A 119 -9.62 -18.83 7.44
N ARG A 120 -9.39 -17.56 7.75
CA ARG A 120 -8.23 -16.77 7.28
C ARG A 120 -7.91 -15.59 8.20
N GLN A 121 -6.72 -15.03 8.02
CA GLN A 121 -6.20 -13.86 8.73
C GLN A 121 -5.57 -12.89 7.72
N ARG A 122 -5.59 -11.58 8.01
CA ARG A 122 -5.05 -10.56 7.11
C ARG A 122 -4.38 -9.40 7.84
N ASN A 123 -3.16 -9.10 7.41
CA ASN A 123 -2.48 -7.82 7.61
C ASN A 123 -1.87 -7.39 6.27
N GLU A 124 -2.47 -6.41 5.58
CA GLU A 124 -2.00 -5.96 4.26
C GLU A 124 -2.10 -4.44 4.07
N ILE A 125 -1.15 -3.85 3.32
CA ILE A 125 -1.31 -2.55 2.66
C ILE A 125 -1.74 -2.73 1.19
N LYS A 126 -2.22 -1.65 0.58
CA LYS A 126 -2.82 -1.61 -0.77
C LYS A 126 -2.85 -0.19 -1.30
N THR A 127 -3.10 -0.03 -2.59
CA THR A 127 -3.78 1.17 -3.11
C THR A 127 -5.29 0.90 -3.19
N ASP A 128 -6.15 1.92 -3.22
CA ASP A 128 -7.57 1.78 -3.57
C ASP A 128 -8.17 3.08 -4.12
N ALA A 129 -9.50 3.16 -4.25
CA ALA A 129 -10.19 4.33 -4.81
C ALA A 129 -10.10 5.62 -3.95
N LYS A 130 -9.33 5.59 -2.84
CA LYS A 130 -8.91 6.78 -2.07
C LYS A 130 -7.45 7.18 -2.31
N SER A 131 -6.66 6.34 -2.97
CA SER A 131 -5.31 6.66 -3.43
C SER A 131 -5.35 7.69 -4.56
N PRO A 132 -4.26 8.43 -4.81
CA PRO A 132 -4.11 9.23 -6.03
C PRO A 132 -4.37 8.40 -7.29
N GLU A 133 -4.96 9.00 -8.33
CA GLU A 133 -5.30 8.30 -9.58
C GLU A 133 -4.07 7.70 -10.28
N SER A 134 -2.88 8.25 -10.06
CA SER A 134 -1.61 7.69 -10.53
C SER A 134 -1.24 6.34 -9.88
N MET A 135 -1.86 5.97 -8.77
CA MET A 135 -1.57 4.76 -7.99
C MET A 135 -2.61 3.63 -8.19
N VAL A 136 -3.56 3.82 -9.10
CA VAL A 136 -4.57 2.83 -9.50
C VAL A 136 -4.58 2.73 -11.02
N ALA A 137 -4.53 1.51 -11.56
CA ALA A 137 -4.55 1.29 -13.00
C ALA A 137 -5.99 1.29 -13.54
N GLN A 138 -6.24 2.09 -14.55
CA GLN A 138 -7.42 2.06 -15.41
C GLN A 138 -7.15 1.22 -16.67
N LYS A 139 -8.20 0.97 -17.44
CA LYS A 139 -8.13 0.05 -18.58
C LYS A 139 -7.22 0.60 -19.69
N GLY A 140 -6.23 -0.20 -20.11
CA GLY A 140 -5.25 0.16 -21.13
C GLY A 140 -3.98 0.86 -20.60
N GLU A 141 -3.92 1.19 -19.30
CA GLU A 141 -2.72 1.78 -18.69
C GLU A 141 -1.64 0.74 -18.37
N GLU A 142 -0.38 1.16 -18.31
CA GLU A 142 0.75 0.37 -17.81
C GLU A 142 1.16 0.85 -16.41
N MET A 143 1.30 -0.10 -15.49
CA MET A 143 1.87 0.12 -14.15
C MET A 143 3.18 -0.64 -13.99
N ILE A 144 4.09 -0.05 -13.21
CA ILE A 144 5.27 -0.73 -12.66
C ILE A 144 5.20 -0.65 -11.14
N PHE A 145 5.27 -1.81 -10.48
CA PHE A 145 5.32 -1.93 -9.04
C PHE A 145 6.72 -2.41 -8.63
N ARG A 146 7.35 -1.75 -7.66
CA ARG A 146 8.63 -2.18 -7.08
C ARG A 146 8.55 -2.21 -5.56
N TRP A 147 9.23 -3.17 -4.96
CA TRP A 147 9.40 -3.29 -3.52
C TRP A 147 10.53 -4.27 -3.18
N LYS A 148 11.01 -4.21 -1.95
CA LYS A 148 11.81 -5.27 -1.31
C LYS A 148 10.91 -6.04 -0.36
N PHE A 149 11.08 -7.36 -0.24
CA PHE A 149 10.46 -8.14 0.83
C PHE A 149 11.38 -9.24 1.37
N ARG A 150 11.08 -9.71 2.58
CA ARG A 150 11.80 -10.78 3.27
C ARG A 150 10.83 -11.67 4.03
N LEU A 151 10.85 -12.97 3.71
CA LEU A 151 10.10 -13.96 4.47
C LEU A 151 10.90 -14.34 5.73
N PRO A 152 10.26 -14.48 6.90
CA PRO A 152 10.96 -14.77 8.14
C PRO A 152 11.63 -16.15 8.11
N GLU A 153 12.78 -16.28 8.77
CA GLU A 153 13.50 -17.55 8.83
C GLU A 153 12.62 -18.64 9.47
N GLY A 154 12.57 -19.81 8.84
CA GLY A 154 11.72 -20.93 9.24
C GLY A 154 10.22 -20.80 8.95
N MET A 155 9.76 -19.81 8.16
CA MET A 155 8.32 -19.54 7.90
C MET A 155 7.48 -20.81 7.67
N GLN A 156 6.38 -20.93 8.40
CA GLN A 156 5.44 -22.04 8.26
C GLN A 156 4.32 -21.69 7.25
N THR A 157 3.99 -22.68 6.42
CA THR A 157 2.96 -22.56 5.38
C THR A 157 2.25 -23.90 5.26
N THR A 158 0.97 -23.88 4.90
CA THR A 158 0.13 -25.09 4.82
C THR A 158 -0.14 -25.43 3.35
N LYS A 159 -1.02 -26.41 3.12
CA LYS A 159 -1.56 -26.72 1.78
C LYS A 159 -2.53 -25.66 1.25
N ASN A 160 -3.08 -24.80 2.11
CA ASN A 160 -4.01 -23.73 1.74
C ASN A 160 -3.26 -22.49 1.23
N PHE A 161 -3.96 -21.39 0.97
CA PHE A 161 -3.33 -20.15 0.52
C PHE A 161 -2.61 -19.41 1.67
N CYS A 162 -1.47 -18.84 1.35
CA CYS A 162 -0.83 -17.73 2.04
C CYS A 162 -0.34 -16.80 0.93
N HIS A 163 -0.83 -15.57 0.89
CA HIS A 163 -0.44 -14.57 -0.11
C HIS A 163 0.38 -13.48 0.58
N VAL A 164 1.52 -13.12 -0.02
CA VAL A 164 2.39 -12.01 0.45
C VAL A 164 2.41 -10.82 -0.49
N HIS A 165 1.93 -11.03 -1.72
CA HIS A 165 1.62 -10.00 -2.71
C HIS A 165 0.40 -10.44 -3.53
N GLN A 166 -0.43 -9.48 -3.94
CA GLN A 166 -1.56 -9.69 -4.85
C GLN A 166 -1.69 -8.52 -5.84
N ILE A 167 -2.00 -8.80 -7.10
CA ILE A 167 -2.69 -7.83 -7.98
C ILE A 167 -4.16 -8.19 -7.99
N LYS A 168 -5.06 -7.25 -7.70
CA LYS A 168 -6.51 -7.49 -7.56
C LYS A 168 -7.30 -6.30 -8.12
N GLY A 169 -8.50 -6.55 -8.62
CA GLY A 169 -9.43 -5.47 -8.95
C GLY A 169 -9.92 -4.70 -7.71
N ILE A 170 -10.40 -3.48 -7.95
CA ILE A 170 -11.22 -2.70 -7.04
C ILE A 170 -12.68 -2.92 -7.44
N ASP A 171 -13.55 -3.22 -6.49
CA ASP A 171 -14.96 -3.44 -6.77
C ASP A 171 -15.66 -2.14 -7.22
N ASN A 172 -16.85 -2.27 -7.79
CA ASN A 172 -17.75 -1.15 -8.01
C ASN A 172 -18.70 -0.94 -6.81
N ALA A 173 -19.38 0.21 -6.80
CA ALA A 173 -20.30 0.58 -5.71
C ALA A 173 -21.61 -0.26 -5.67
N GLN A 174 -21.71 -1.32 -6.48
CA GLN A 174 -22.81 -2.27 -6.49
C GLN A 174 -22.38 -3.66 -5.99
N GLU A 175 -21.09 -3.88 -5.70
CA GLU A 175 -20.49 -5.18 -5.34
C GLU A 175 -20.76 -6.25 -6.42
N THR A 176 -20.44 -5.90 -7.69
CA THR A 176 -20.73 -6.72 -8.88
C THR A 176 -19.55 -6.95 -9.82
N ALA A 177 -18.36 -6.42 -9.51
CA ALA A 177 -17.20 -6.60 -10.37
C ALA A 177 -16.61 -8.03 -10.27
N ASP A 178 -15.88 -8.49 -11.29
CA ASP A 178 -15.16 -9.77 -11.24
C ASP A 178 -13.91 -9.68 -10.34
N ILE A 179 -14.11 -9.50 -9.02
CA ILE A 179 -13.01 -9.23 -8.08
C ILE A 179 -12.84 -10.28 -6.98
N ASP A 180 -13.60 -11.37 -6.99
CA ASP A 180 -13.44 -12.50 -6.06
C ASP A 180 -11.99 -12.99 -6.01
N TYR A 181 -11.41 -13.25 -7.19
CA TYR A 181 -10.04 -13.74 -7.34
C TYR A 181 -9.06 -12.59 -7.64
N PRO A 182 -7.87 -12.59 -7.02
CA PRO A 182 -6.75 -11.77 -7.51
C PRO A 182 -6.31 -12.24 -8.91
N LEU A 183 -5.77 -11.32 -9.71
CA LEU A 183 -5.22 -11.57 -11.04
C LEU A 183 -3.86 -12.26 -10.94
N ILE A 184 -3.03 -11.81 -10.00
CA ILE A 184 -1.69 -12.35 -9.70
C ILE A 184 -1.58 -12.51 -8.19
N THR A 185 -0.89 -13.56 -7.73
CA THR A 185 -0.49 -13.71 -6.32
C THR A 185 0.92 -14.26 -6.19
N PHE A 186 1.67 -13.80 -5.19
CA PHE A 186 2.88 -14.47 -4.72
C PHE A 186 2.53 -15.29 -3.48
N THR A 187 2.70 -16.61 -3.58
CA THR A 187 2.08 -17.57 -2.67
C THR A 187 3.09 -18.56 -2.10
N PRO A 188 3.59 -18.35 -0.86
CA PRO A 188 4.26 -19.38 -0.08
C PRO A 188 3.30 -20.55 0.22
N ARG A 189 3.71 -21.80 -0.06
CA ARG A 189 2.86 -22.99 0.14
C ARG A 189 3.66 -24.26 0.43
N THR A 190 3.13 -25.11 1.31
CA THR A 190 3.56 -26.52 1.48
C THR A 190 2.72 -27.42 0.58
N LEU A 191 3.37 -28.23 -0.26
CA LEU A 191 2.71 -29.18 -1.14
C LEU A 191 2.40 -30.50 -0.41
N SER A 192 1.54 -31.34 -1.00
CA SER A 192 1.14 -32.64 -0.44
C SER A 192 2.27 -33.65 -0.25
N ASN A 193 3.45 -33.40 -0.84
CA ASN A 193 4.68 -34.18 -0.63
C ASN A 193 5.64 -33.54 0.40
N GLY A 194 5.20 -32.52 1.14
CA GLY A 194 6.00 -31.79 2.13
C GLY A 194 6.98 -30.75 1.56
N SER A 195 7.15 -30.66 0.23
CA SER A 195 8.01 -29.63 -0.36
C SER A 195 7.39 -28.24 -0.27
N ARG A 196 8.20 -27.22 0.06
CA ARG A 196 7.76 -25.81 0.20
C ARG A 196 8.20 -24.98 -1.00
N GLN A 197 7.29 -24.18 -1.54
CA GLN A 197 7.53 -23.33 -2.72
C GLN A 197 7.01 -21.90 -2.51
N LEU A 198 7.68 -20.92 -3.11
CA LEU A 198 7.02 -19.68 -3.53
C LEU A 198 6.43 -19.92 -4.92
N GLN A 199 5.15 -19.57 -5.09
CA GLN A 199 4.41 -19.76 -6.33
C GLN A 199 3.89 -18.42 -6.83
N VAL A 200 4.21 -18.05 -8.07
CA VAL A 200 3.58 -16.90 -8.76
C VAL A 200 2.43 -17.46 -9.59
N ILE A 201 1.20 -17.06 -9.26
CA ILE A 201 -0.02 -17.64 -9.84
C ILE A 201 -0.84 -16.54 -10.51
N TYR A 202 -1.10 -16.69 -11.81
CA TYR A 202 -2.08 -15.94 -12.56
C TYR A 202 -3.44 -16.65 -12.53
N VAL A 203 -4.52 -15.87 -12.41
CA VAL A 203 -5.91 -16.31 -12.58
C VAL A 203 -6.60 -15.27 -13.46
N GLY A 204 -7.13 -15.68 -14.61
CA GLY A 204 -7.87 -14.79 -15.50
C GLY A 204 -9.29 -14.48 -15.01
N PRO A 205 -10.11 -13.82 -15.86
CA PRO A 205 -11.53 -13.59 -15.60
C PRO A 205 -12.29 -14.85 -15.16
N SER A 206 -13.26 -14.71 -14.26
CA SER A 206 -14.08 -15.84 -13.81
C SER A 206 -14.94 -16.44 -14.93
N ALA A 207 -15.28 -15.63 -15.94
CA ALA A 207 -15.95 -16.09 -17.17
C ALA A 207 -15.08 -17.07 -17.99
N ASP A 208 -13.76 -16.83 -18.05
CA ASP A 208 -12.80 -17.60 -18.84
C ASP A 208 -12.45 -18.95 -18.21
N LYS A 209 -12.75 -19.12 -16.90
CA LYS A 209 -12.57 -20.38 -16.13
C LYS A 209 -11.16 -20.97 -16.18
N THR A 210 -10.16 -20.11 -16.36
CA THR A 210 -8.73 -20.46 -16.52
C THR A 210 -8.15 -21.29 -15.36
N GLY A 211 -8.65 -21.08 -14.14
CA GLY A 211 -8.06 -21.66 -12.93
C GLY A 211 -6.66 -21.10 -12.64
N ASN A 212 -5.88 -21.83 -11.85
CA ASN A 212 -4.54 -21.41 -11.45
C ASN A 212 -3.50 -21.70 -12.55
N ILE A 213 -3.03 -20.65 -13.22
CA ILE A 213 -1.90 -20.71 -14.15
C ILE A 213 -0.63 -20.31 -13.40
N TYR A 214 0.28 -21.26 -13.19
CA TYR A 214 1.51 -21.01 -12.43
C TYR A 214 2.59 -20.40 -13.34
N LEU A 215 2.92 -19.13 -13.13
CA LEU A 215 3.96 -18.42 -13.88
C LEU A 215 5.37 -18.78 -13.36
N ALA A 216 5.50 -19.01 -12.06
CA ALA A 216 6.74 -19.48 -11.44
C ALA A 216 6.48 -20.42 -10.25
N LYS A 217 7.41 -21.35 -10.01
CA LYS A 217 7.48 -22.21 -8.82
C LYS A 217 8.94 -22.37 -8.43
N VAL A 218 9.34 -21.80 -7.29
CA VAL A 218 10.73 -21.77 -6.82
C VAL A 218 10.77 -22.33 -5.39
N PRO A 219 11.82 -23.06 -4.96
CA PRO A 219 11.95 -23.52 -3.58
C PRO A 219 11.80 -22.37 -2.59
N LEU A 220 10.96 -22.53 -1.56
CA LEU A 220 10.74 -21.46 -0.58
C LEU A 220 12.04 -21.11 0.18
N SER A 221 12.96 -22.06 0.30
CA SER A 221 14.28 -21.90 0.88
C SER A 221 15.20 -20.89 0.17
N ASP A 222 14.92 -20.51 -1.08
CA ASP A 222 15.65 -19.41 -1.73
C ASP A 222 15.22 -18.02 -1.19
N PHE A 223 14.12 -17.94 -0.42
CA PHE A 223 13.51 -16.70 0.09
C PHE A 223 13.49 -16.58 1.64
N LEU A 224 13.56 -17.70 2.38
CA LEU A 224 13.53 -17.66 3.84
C LEU A 224 14.77 -16.93 4.40
N GLY A 225 14.55 -15.94 5.25
CA GLY A 225 15.61 -15.12 5.85
C GLY A 225 16.35 -14.19 4.87
N GLN A 226 16.01 -14.18 3.57
CA GLN A 226 16.68 -13.39 2.54
C GLN A 226 15.87 -12.15 2.16
N TRP A 227 16.52 -11.00 1.99
CA TRP A 227 15.92 -9.89 1.25
C TRP A 227 15.92 -10.15 -0.25
N VAL A 228 14.78 -9.89 -0.90
CA VAL A 228 14.63 -9.93 -2.36
C VAL A 228 14.05 -8.61 -2.87
N GLU A 229 14.57 -8.11 -3.99
CA GLU A 229 14.01 -6.99 -4.75
C GLU A 229 13.07 -7.51 -5.84
N VAL A 230 12.00 -6.75 -6.11
CA VAL A 230 10.98 -7.06 -7.12
C VAL A 230 10.78 -5.87 -8.06
N GLU A 231 10.72 -6.13 -9.37
CA GLU A 231 10.03 -5.27 -10.34
C GLU A 231 8.95 -6.10 -11.04
N GLU A 232 7.70 -5.63 -10.98
CA GLU A 232 6.53 -6.23 -11.61
C GLU A 232 5.89 -5.22 -12.55
N ARG A 233 5.71 -5.57 -13.84
CA ARG A 233 5.09 -4.71 -14.84
C ARG A 233 3.77 -5.30 -15.32
N VAL A 234 2.76 -4.44 -15.46
CA VAL A 234 1.41 -4.84 -15.84
C VAL A 234 0.81 -3.84 -16.82
N VAL A 235 0.44 -4.28 -18.02
CA VAL A 235 -0.48 -3.54 -18.88
C VAL A 235 -1.90 -4.03 -18.57
N CYS A 236 -2.73 -3.16 -18.00
CA CYS A 236 -4.03 -3.50 -17.43
C CYS A 236 -5.16 -3.48 -18.48
N ASP A 237 -5.17 -4.43 -19.40
CA ASP A 237 -6.23 -4.58 -20.41
C ASP A 237 -6.55 -6.06 -20.72
N VAL A 238 -7.58 -6.29 -21.54
CA VAL A 238 -8.02 -7.60 -22.04
C VAL A 238 -6.95 -8.25 -22.92
N GLU A 239 -6.26 -7.44 -23.74
CA GLU A 239 -5.02 -7.82 -24.44
C GLU A 239 -3.78 -7.23 -23.75
N GLY A 240 -3.84 -7.11 -22.42
CA GLY A 240 -2.77 -6.63 -21.57
C GLY A 240 -1.58 -7.59 -21.49
N SER A 241 -0.63 -7.29 -20.61
CA SER A 241 0.58 -8.09 -20.43
C SER A 241 1.07 -8.09 -18.98
N TYR A 242 1.91 -9.08 -18.66
CA TYR A 242 2.53 -9.23 -17.35
C TYR A 242 3.99 -9.64 -17.49
N GLN A 243 4.88 -8.98 -16.74
CA GLN A 243 6.30 -9.28 -16.62
C GLN A 243 6.71 -9.22 -15.13
N LEU A 244 7.64 -10.09 -14.71
CA LEU A 244 8.15 -10.11 -13.33
C LEU A 244 9.65 -10.42 -13.30
N LEU A 245 10.39 -9.64 -12.53
CA LEU A 245 11.76 -9.90 -12.14
C LEU A 245 11.88 -9.89 -10.61
N VAL A 246 12.45 -10.96 -10.04
CA VAL A 246 12.78 -11.04 -8.60
C VAL A 246 14.22 -11.50 -8.46
N LYS A 247 15.02 -10.74 -7.71
CA LYS A 247 16.41 -11.10 -7.36
C LYS A 247 16.62 -11.06 -5.86
N ARG A 248 17.56 -11.85 -5.37
CA ARG A 248 18.09 -11.71 -4.01
C ARG A 248 19.03 -10.51 -3.93
N VAL A 249 18.87 -9.69 -2.88
CA VAL A 249 19.66 -8.46 -2.69
C VAL A 249 21.13 -8.76 -2.40
N SER A 250 21.41 -9.76 -1.57
CA SER A 250 22.76 -10.05 -1.06
C SER A 250 23.78 -10.59 -2.08
N ASP A 251 23.34 -11.10 -3.23
CA ASP A 251 24.21 -11.56 -4.32
C ASP A 251 23.72 -11.22 -5.74
N GLY A 252 22.63 -10.47 -5.87
CA GLY A 252 22.01 -10.11 -7.15
C GLY A 252 21.40 -11.29 -7.93
N ARG A 253 21.35 -12.51 -7.35
CA ARG A 253 20.88 -13.71 -8.04
C ARG A 253 19.40 -13.60 -8.37
N THR A 254 19.07 -13.63 -9.66
CA THR A 254 17.69 -13.79 -10.14
C THR A 254 17.10 -15.10 -9.59
N LEU A 255 16.02 -14.99 -8.83
CA LEU A 255 15.24 -16.12 -8.31
C LEU A 255 14.03 -16.42 -9.19
N ILE A 256 13.39 -15.36 -9.73
CA ILE A 256 12.27 -15.46 -10.67
C ILE A 256 12.51 -14.50 -11.83
N SER A 257 12.27 -14.96 -13.05
CA SER A 257 12.14 -14.13 -14.24
C SER A 257 10.97 -14.67 -15.06
N VAL A 258 9.93 -13.87 -15.22
CA VAL A 258 8.80 -14.11 -16.12
C VAL A 258 8.88 -13.07 -17.21
N SER A 259 9.25 -13.51 -18.42
CA SER A 259 9.24 -12.65 -19.61
C SER A 259 7.85 -12.07 -19.86
N GLU A 260 7.79 -10.93 -20.54
CA GLU A 260 6.51 -10.31 -20.86
C GLU A 260 5.68 -11.22 -21.78
N HIS A 261 4.45 -11.48 -21.36
CA HIS A 261 3.49 -12.29 -22.12
C HIS A 261 2.10 -11.68 -22.05
N THR A 262 1.41 -11.65 -23.20
CA THR A 262 0.03 -11.17 -23.32
C THR A 262 -0.94 -12.01 -22.48
N ARG A 263 -1.75 -11.36 -21.64
CA ARG A 263 -2.72 -11.94 -20.71
C ARG A 263 -3.87 -10.95 -20.47
N ASN A 264 -5.05 -11.46 -20.18
CA ASN A 264 -6.16 -10.61 -19.74
C ASN A 264 -5.89 -10.14 -18.30
N MET A 265 -5.39 -8.91 -18.19
CA MET A 265 -5.04 -8.24 -16.93
C MET A 265 -6.12 -7.24 -16.51
N TRP A 266 -7.34 -7.36 -17.04
CA TRP A 266 -8.50 -6.55 -16.66
C TRP A 266 -9.55 -7.38 -15.91
N ARG A 267 -10.35 -6.73 -15.06
CA ARG A 267 -11.55 -7.32 -14.44
C ARG A 267 -12.77 -6.52 -14.84
N GLU A 268 -13.71 -7.17 -15.51
CA GLU A 268 -14.88 -6.47 -16.05
C GLU A 268 -15.78 -5.93 -14.93
N GLY A 269 -16.29 -4.72 -15.13
CA GLY A 269 -17.01 -3.95 -14.11
C GLY A 269 -16.18 -3.45 -12.92
N SER A 270 -14.86 -3.69 -12.86
CA SER A 270 -14.01 -3.14 -11.78
C SER A 270 -13.73 -1.65 -11.96
N THR A 271 -13.45 -0.95 -10.85
CA THR A 271 -13.12 0.50 -10.84
C THR A 271 -11.63 0.78 -11.00
N GLY A 272 -10.84 -0.26 -11.27
CA GLY A 272 -9.39 -0.21 -11.48
C GLY A 272 -8.70 -1.47 -10.96
N ILE A 273 -7.42 -1.62 -11.31
CA ILE A 273 -6.53 -2.69 -10.84
C ILE A 273 -5.49 -2.10 -9.88
N ARG A 274 -5.19 -2.83 -8.80
CA ARG A 274 -4.29 -2.40 -7.72
C ARG A 274 -3.35 -3.52 -7.22
N PRO A 275 -2.18 -3.16 -6.67
CA PRO A 275 -1.37 -4.05 -5.84
C PRO A 275 -1.90 -4.12 -4.39
N LYS A 276 -1.53 -5.19 -3.69
CA LYS A 276 -1.62 -5.39 -2.23
C LYS A 276 -0.41 -6.16 -1.72
N TRP A 277 0.16 -5.74 -0.60
CA TRP A 277 1.35 -6.37 0.01
C TRP A 277 1.11 -6.64 1.50
N GLY A 278 1.75 -7.67 2.06
CA GLY A 278 1.66 -7.99 3.49
C GLY A 278 1.60 -9.50 3.73
N ILE A 279 0.62 -9.96 4.49
CA ILE A 279 0.30 -11.37 4.68
C ILE A 279 -1.21 -11.62 4.80
N TYR A 280 -1.73 -12.45 3.91
CA TYR A 280 -3.12 -12.90 3.87
C TYR A 280 -3.17 -14.42 3.76
N ARG A 281 -3.43 -15.10 4.88
CA ARG A 281 -3.27 -16.57 5.01
C ARG A 281 -4.55 -17.27 5.46
N SER A 282 -4.79 -18.47 4.95
CA SER A 282 -5.82 -19.36 5.47
C SER A 282 -5.33 -20.08 6.71
N ILE A 283 -6.11 -19.99 7.79
CA ILE A 283 -5.98 -20.82 9.00
C ILE A 283 -6.89 -22.06 8.95
N GLY A 284 -7.49 -22.36 7.79
CA GLY A 284 -8.47 -23.44 7.61
C GLY A 284 -9.81 -23.12 8.27
N ALA A 285 -10.88 -23.79 7.82
CA ALA A 285 -12.23 -23.58 8.37
C ALA A 285 -12.21 -23.70 9.92
N ASN A 286 -12.69 -22.66 10.61
CA ASN A 286 -12.69 -22.53 12.06
C ASN A 286 -11.31 -22.76 12.72
N GLY A 287 -10.23 -22.27 12.09
CA GLY A 287 -8.87 -22.38 12.61
C GLY A 287 -8.24 -23.79 12.53
N SER A 288 -8.82 -24.70 11.75
CA SER A 288 -8.37 -26.11 11.67
C SER A 288 -6.92 -26.35 11.21
N LEU A 289 -6.23 -25.34 10.68
CA LEU A 289 -4.82 -25.36 10.32
C LEU A 289 -3.93 -24.49 11.23
N LYS A 290 -4.46 -23.86 12.28
CA LYS A 290 -3.65 -23.14 13.29
C LYS A 290 -2.48 -23.99 13.84
N PRO A 291 -2.63 -25.31 14.12
CA PRO A 291 -1.51 -26.16 14.57
C PRO A 291 -0.45 -26.47 13.50
N GLU A 292 -0.66 -26.12 12.23
CA GLU A 292 0.33 -26.22 11.14
C GLU A 292 1.03 -24.85 10.88
N LEU A 293 0.82 -23.86 11.76
CA LEU A 293 1.29 -22.48 11.61
C LEU A 293 1.97 -21.98 12.90
N ARG A 294 2.72 -20.88 12.76
CA ARG A 294 3.26 -20.07 13.85
C ARG A 294 3.00 -18.59 13.58
N ASP A 295 3.25 -17.74 14.57
CA ASP A 295 3.28 -16.30 14.40
C ASP A 295 4.40 -15.93 13.41
N GLU A 296 4.12 -15.01 12.49
CA GLU A 296 5.08 -14.60 11.45
C GLU A 296 5.22 -13.07 11.44
N ILE A 297 6.40 -12.60 11.05
CA ILE A 297 6.66 -11.20 10.71
C ILE A 297 7.21 -11.21 9.28
N VAL A 298 6.46 -10.65 8.32
CA VAL A 298 6.93 -10.48 6.95
C VAL A 298 7.46 -9.06 6.80
N GLN A 299 8.71 -8.89 6.39
CA GLN A 299 9.34 -7.57 6.30
C GLN A 299 9.24 -7.03 4.87
N PHE A 300 8.99 -5.73 4.72
CA PHE A 300 8.91 -5.04 3.43
C PHE A 300 9.63 -3.69 3.47
N ALA A 301 10.15 -3.23 2.33
CA ALA A 301 10.75 -1.91 2.16
C ALA A 301 10.59 -1.40 0.72
N ASP A 302 10.89 -0.12 0.49
CA ASP A 302 11.00 0.51 -0.82
C ASP A 302 9.81 0.28 -1.77
N PHE A 303 8.59 0.42 -1.26
CA PHE A 303 7.40 0.40 -2.10
C PHE A 303 7.43 1.56 -3.09
N SER A 304 7.18 1.27 -4.36
CA SER A 304 7.07 2.24 -5.45
C SER A 304 5.96 1.81 -6.41
N VAL A 305 5.07 2.75 -6.74
CA VAL A 305 3.94 2.59 -7.68
C VAL A 305 4.06 3.64 -8.77
N GLU A 306 4.50 3.22 -9.95
CA GLU A 306 4.70 4.05 -11.12
C GLU A 306 3.62 3.77 -12.17
N LYS A 307 2.96 4.81 -12.67
CA LYS A 307 2.11 4.74 -13.88
C LYS A 307 2.91 5.23 -15.07
N VAL A 308 3.07 4.38 -16.09
CA VAL A 308 3.87 4.71 -17.27
C VAL A 308 3.04 5.60 -18.20
N VAL A 309 3.46 6.86 -18.31
CA VAL A 309 2.91 7.80 -19.31
C VAL A 309 3.45 7.40 -20.69
N ARG A 310 2.55 7.19 -21.65
CA ARG A 310 2.82 6.77 -23.03
C ARG A 310 2.33 7.81 -24.03
#